data_AF-A0A496R4B0-F1
#
_entry.id   AF-A0A496R4B0-F1
#
_cell.length_a   1.000
_cell.length_b   1.000
_cell.length_c   1.000
_cell.angle_alpha   90.00
_cell.angle_beta   90.00
_cell.angle_gamma   90.00
#
_symmetry.space_group_name_H-M   'P 1'
#
loop_
_entity.id
_entity.type
_entity.pdbx_description
1 polymer ?
#
loop_
_entity_poly.entity_id
_entity_poly.type
_entity_poly.pdbx_seq_one_letter_code
_entity_poly.pdbx_strand_id
1 'polypeptide(L)'
;MQNKAALVAAVLVLSLAAGYGVSKATGYWKTKGSKNPIKIQKGEFAGENDPGDIRGSYSFNDIDAAFGVPPEMMAAAFGLKGDNPGELQAKSLESTWGELEGGVEIGTDAVRLFTALWTGIPYNMEETTVLPEAAVEILETYRKIDAQKAAQLRISAVKLPNAAAGEEPSETSEDHDTPDRMVRGLTTFGDLKGWGVTEEMWLEEFGKPMGSRAAGIKDWADETGIPMSEIKSAAQEMVDSGV
;
A
#
# COMPACT_ATOMS: atom_id res chain seq x y z
N MET A 1 20.18 -59.15 32.92
CA MET A 1 19.73 -57.75 33.11
C MET A 1 19.47 -57.00 31.79
N GLN A 2 20.15 -57.34 30.68
CA GLN A 2 19.99 -56.68 29.36
C GLN A 2 18.54 -56.67 28.81
N ASN A 3 17.77 -57.75 28.91
CA ASN A 3 16.42 -57.82 28.32
C ASN A 3 15.41 -56.90 29.02
N LYS A 4 15.61 -56.59 30.31
CA LYS A 4 14.74 -55.65 31.06
C LYS A 4 15.00 -54.20 30.65
N ALA A 5 16.27 -53.84 30.44
CA ALA A 5 16.64 -52.52 29.96
C ALA A 5 16.13 -52.26 28.53
N ALA A 6 16.25 -53.24 27.64
CA ALA A 6 15.72 -53.16 26.29
C ALA A 6 14.18 -53.00 26.27
N LEU A 7 13.49 -53.73 27.15
CA LEU A 7 12.02 -53.65 27.25
C LEU A 7 11.56 -52.30 27.84
N VAL A 8 12.26 -51.78 28.86
CA VAL A 8 11.99 -50.44 29.41
C VAL A 8 12.24 -49.35 28.36
N ALA A 9 13.33 -49.46 27.58
CA ALA A 9 13.62 -48.52 26.50
C ALA A 9 12.53 -48.57 25.40
N ALA A 10 12.09 -49.77 25.00
CA ALA A 10 11.03 -49.92 24.01
C ALA A 10 9.70 -49.34 24.50
N VAL A 11 9.34 -49.56 25.76
CA VAL A 11 8.12 -49.00 26.37
C VAL A 11 8.19 -47.47 26.45
N LEU A 12 9.36 -46.90 26.76
CA LEU A 12 9.56 -45.44 26.76
C LEU A 12 9.41 -44.84 25.36
N VAL A 13 10.00 -45.46 24.34
CA VAL A 13 9.88 -44.96 22.96
C VAL A 13 8.43 -45.05 22.48
N LEU A 14 7.74 -46.16 22.77
CA LEU A 14 6.34 -46.34 22.41
C LEU A 14 5.41 -45.37 23.14
N SER A 15 5.67 -45.07 24.42
CA SER A 15 4.85 -44.13 25.18
C SER A 15 5.05 -42.68 24.72
N LEU A 16 6.27 -42.29 24.34
CA LEU A 16 6.54 -40.99 23.72
C LEU A 16 5.88 -40.86 22.34
N ALA A 17 6.00 -41.88 21.50
CA ALA A 17 5.36 -41.90 20.18
C ALA A 17 3.82 -41.90 20.27
N ALA A 18 3.25 -42.65 21.22
CA ALA A 18 1.82 -42.67 21.48
C ALA A 18 1.33 -41.32 22.04
N GLY A 19 2.05 -40.71 22.99
CA GLY A 19 1.74 -39.39 23.51
C GLY A 19 1.78 -38.30 22.42
N TYR A 20 2.79 -38.34 21.55
CA TYR A 20 2.87 -37.47 20.38
C TYR A 20 1.68 -37.68 19.42
N GLY A 21 1.33 -38.93 19.09
CA GLY A 21 0.18 -39.23 18.24
C GLY A 21 -1.14 -38.74 18.83
N VAL A 22 -1.37 -38.93 20.13
CA VAL A 22 -2.58 -38.48 20.85
C VAL A 22 -2.66 -36.96 20.93
N SER A 23 -1.55 -36.27 21.21
CA SER A 23 -1.51 -34.80 21.26
C SER A 23 -1.76 -34.15 19.90
N LYS A 24 -1.33 -34.78 18.79
CA LYS A 24 -1.66 -34.37 17.42
C LYS A 24 -3.13 -34.60 17.08
N ALA A 25 -3.67 -35.78 17.41
CA ALA A 25 -5.04 -36.16 17.07
C ALA A 25 -6.12 -35.36 17.84
N THR A 26 -5.83 -34.98 19.09
CA THR A 26 -6.76 -34.22 19.93
C THR A 26 -6.70 -32.70 19.72
N GLY A 27 -5.81 -32.21 18.83
CA GLY A 27 -5.66 -30.78 18.58
C GLY A 27 -5.07 -29.97 19.73
N TYR A 28 -4.63 -30.62 20.82
CA TYR A 28 -3.96 -29.99 21.96
C TYR A 28 -2.59 -29.40 21.55
N TRP A 29 -1.97 -29.94 20.51
CA TRP A 29 -0.76 -29.37 19.92
C TRP A 29 -1.10 -28.29 18.86
N LYS A 30 -1.49 -27.09 19.30
CA LYS A 30 -1.62 -25.91 18.42
C LYS A 30 -0.24 -25.26 18.21
N THR A 31 0.37 -25.48 17.04
CA THR A 31 1.65 -24.83 16.66
C THR A 31 1.49 -23.41 16.13
N LYS A 32 0.27 -22.98 15.80
CA LYS A 32 -0.02 -21.61 15.42
C LYS A 32 -0.45 -20.86 16.68
N GLY A 33 0.43 -19.98 17.17
CA GLY A 33 0.07 -18.99 18.18
C GLY A 33 -1.12 -18.15 17.69
N SER A 34 -1.94 -17.68 18.62
CA SER A 34 -3.03 -16.75 18.30
C SER A 34 -2.45 -15.47 17.69
N LYS A 35 -2.87 -15.12 16.48
CA LYS A 35 -2.48 -13.87 15.81
C LYS A 35 -3.56 -12.81 16.02
N ASN A 36 -3.92 -12.62 17.29
CA ASN A 36 -4.84 -11.58 17.69
C ASN A 36 -4.02 -10.48 18.34
N PRO A 37 -4.00 -9.26 17.78
CA PRO A 37 -3.31 -8.14 18.41
C PRO A 37 -3.87 -7.88 19.80
N ILE A 38 -3.04 -7.32 20.68
CA ILE A 38 -3.53 -6.77 21.94
C ILE A 38 -4.54 -5.64 21.67
N LYS A 39 -5.49 -5.48 22.59
CA LYS A 39 -6.45 -4.37 22.55
C LYS A 39 -5.90 -3.15 23.27
N ILE A 40 -6.14 -1.98 22.70
CA ILE A 40 -5.88 -0.68 23.34
C ILE A 40 -6.78 -0.58 24.58
N GLN A 41 -6.19 -0.21 25.71
CA GLN A 41 -6.88 -0.28 27.00
C GLN A 41 -7.60 1.02 27.39
N LYS A 42 -7.16 2.17 26.86
CA LYS A 42 -7.57 3.51 27.28
C LYS A 42 -7.55 4.48 26.11
N GLY A 43 -8.30 5.58 26.25
CA GLY A 43 -8.39 6.63 25.23
C GLY A 43 -9.52 6.39 24.25
N GLU A 44 -9.53 7.19 23.17
CA GLU A 44 -10.56 7.16 22.12
C GLU A 44 -10.68 5.80 21.42
N PHE A 45 -9.56 5.10 21.28
CA PHE A 45 -9.48 3.80 20.60
C PHE A 45 -9.58 2.60 21.56
N ALA A 46 -10.06 2.78 22.80
CA ALA A 46 -10.14 1.69 23.77
C ALA A 46 -11.03 0.54 23.27
N GLY A 47 -10.50 -0.68 23.31
CA GLY A 47 -11.17 -1.89 22.82
C GLY A 47 -10.81 -2.28 21.38
N GLU A 48 -10.21 -1.36 20.62
CA GLU A 48 -9.68 -1.63 19.28
C GLU A 48 -8.36 -2.39 19.34
N ASN A 49 -8.03 -3.09 18.26
CA ASN A 49 -6.74 -3.76 18.11
C ASN A 49 -5.63 -2.72 17.94
N ASP A 50 -4.47 -2.95 18.57
CA ASP A 50 -3.30 -2.08 18.47
C ASP A 50 -2.45 -2.44 17.23
N PRO A 51 -2.30 -1.55 16.24
CA PRO A 51 -1.42 -1.78 15.09
C PRO A 51 0.02 -2.08 15.49
N GLY A 52 0.50 -1.57 16.63
CA GLY A 52 1.84 -1.80 17.14
C GLY A 52 2.14 -3.26 17.50
N ASP A 53 1.12 -4.08 17.77
CA ASP A 53 1.29 -5.51 18.06
C ASP A 53 1.23 -6.40 16.80
N ILE A 54 1.18 -5.81 15.60
CA ILE A 54 1.46 -6.56 14.38
C ILE A 54 2.89 -7.08 14.44
N ARG A 55 3.04 -8.40 14.29
CA ARG A 55 4.33 -9.10 14.33
C ARG A 55 4.68 -9.56 12.94
N GLY A 56 5.98 -9.71 12.65
CA GLY A 56 6.45 -10.12 11.34
C GLY A 56 5.83 -11.42 10.80
N SER A 57 5.34 -12.31 11.66
CA SER A 57 4.66 -13.56 11.25
C SER A 57 3.19 -13.40 10.87
N TYR A 58 2.57 -12.24 11.08
CA TYR A 58 1.20 -11.95 10.68
C TYR A 58 1.13 -11.95 9.16
N SER A 59 0.18 -12.69 8.60
CA SER A 59 -0.12 -12.60 7.18
C SER A 59 -1.07 -11.44 6.92
N PHE A 60 -1.18 -11.03 5.66
CA PHE A 60 -2.11 -10.00 5.26
C PHE A 60 -3.58 -10.37 5.57
N ASN A 61 -3.95 -11.65 5.52
CA ASN A 61 -5.25 -12.12 6.02
C ASN A 61 -5.42 -11.93 7.54
N ASP A 62 -4.36 -12.11 8.33
CA ASP A 62 -4.43 -11.89 9.78
C ASP A 62 -4.63 -10.39 10.09
N ILE A 63 -3.99 -9.52 9.29
CA ILE A 63 -4.11 -8.07 9.42
C ILE A 63 -5.51 -7.61 8.97
N ASP A 64 -6.02 -8.12 7.85
CA ASP A 64 -7.38 -7.84 7.39
C ASP A 64 -8.42 -8.22 8.46
N ALA A 65 -8.32 -9.44 9.00
CA ALA A 65 -9.24 -9.93 10.03
C ALA A 65 -9.22 -9.07 11.31
N ALA A 66 -8.09 -8.44 11.63
CA ALA A 66 -7.93 -7.64 12.84
C ALA A 66 -8.21 -6.13 12.63
N PHE A 67 -7.96 -5.59 11.44
CA PHE A 67 -7.91 -4.14 11.18
C PHE A 67 -8.72 -3.69 9.95
N GLY A 68 -9.25 -4.62 9.15
CA GLY A 68 -10.02 -4.33 7.94
C GLY A 68 -9.20 -3.70 6.82
N VAL A 69 -7.92 -4.08 6.72
CA VAL A 69 -7.03 -3.67 5.62
C VAL A 69 -7.02 -4.81 4.58
N PRO A 70 -7.55 -4.60 3.36
CA PRO A 70 -7.60 -5.66 2.36
C PRO A 70 -6.20 -6.15 1.95
N PRO A 71 -5.96 -7.47 1.82
CA PRO A 71 -4.67 -8.01 1.42
C PRO A 71 -4.13 -7.48 0.10
N GLU A 72 -5.01 -7.24 -0.87
CA GLU A 72 -4.66 -6.70 -2.19
C GLU A 72 -4.12 -5.28 -2.08
N MET A 73 -4.69 -4.47 -1.19
CA MET A 73 -4.21 -3.10 -0.94
C MET A 73 -2.84 -3.11 -0.28
N MET A 74 -2.60 -4.01 0.67
CA MET A 74 -1.28 -4.14 1.27
C MET A 74 -0.25 -4.62 0.25
N ALA A 75 -0.58 -5.62 -0.57
CA ALA A 75 0.34 -6.08 -1.61
C ALA A 75 0.67 -4.96 -2.61
N ALA A 76 -0.33 -4.22 -3.08
CA ALA A 76 -0.12 -3.08 -3.96
C ALA A 76 0.70 -1.96 -3.29
N ALA A 77 0.37 -1.61 -2.04
CA ALA A 77 1.06 -0.59 -1.26
C ALA A 77 2.56 -0.88 -1.12
N PHE A 78 2.93 -2.15 -0.97
CA PHE A 78 4.31 -2.59 -0.80
C PHE A 78 4.96 -3.13 -2.08
N GLY A 79 4.33 -2.94 -3.25
CA GLY A 79 4.86 -3.37 -4.54
C GLY A 79 5.11 -4.88 -4.63
N LEU A 80 4.36 -5.68 -3.88
CA LEU A 80 4.50 -7.13 -3.84
C LEU A 80 3.64 -7.77 -4.94
N LYS A 81 4.22 -8.72 -5.67
CA LYS A 81 3.51 -9.52 -6.68
C LYS A 81 3.28 -10.93 -6.16
N GLY A 82 2.07 -11.46 -6.36
CA GLY A 82 1.74 -12.85 -6.05
C GLY A 82 0.26 -13.12 -6.21
N ASP A 83 -0.09 -14.37 -6.53
CA ASP A 83 -1.47 -14.79 -6.76
C ASP A 83 -2.29 -14.82 -5.45
N ASN A 84 -1.61 -14.93 -4.30
CA ASN A 84 -2.24 -15.02 -2.97
C ASN A 84 -1.72 -13.92 -2.02
N PRO A 85 -2.12 -12.65 -2.18
CA PRO A 85 -1.72 -11.55 -1.30
C PRO A 85 -1.93 -11.84 0.19
N GLY A 86 -3.04 -12.50 0.53
CA GLY A 86 -3.41 -12.84 1.92
C GLY A 86 -2.43 -13.74 2.68
N GLU A 87 -1.60 -14.51 1.97
CA GLU A 87 -0.60 -15.41 2.58
C GLU A 87 0.74 -14.73 2.86
N LEU A 88 0.99 -13.57 2.24
CA LEU A 88 2.21 -12.78 2.46
C LEU A 88 2.27 -12.33 3.91
N GLN A 89 3.47 -12.38 4.51
CA GLN A 89 3.71 -12.04 5.91
C GLN A 89 4.40 -10.69 6.03
N ALA A 90 4.12 -9.93 7.08
CA ALA A 90 4.73 -8.61 7.28
C ALA A 90 6.27 -8.65 7.22
N LYS A 91 6.92 -9.69 7.75
CA LYS A 91 8.39 -9.85 7.67
C LYS A 91 8.93 -10.13 6.26
N SER A 92 8.09 -10.53 5.31
CA SER A 92 8.58 -10.82 3.96
C SER A 92 9.03 -9.55 3.24
N LEU A 93 8.59 -8.37 3.68
CA LEU A 93 9.04 -7.08 3.16
C LEU A 93 10.54 -6.89 3.40
N GLU A 94 11.03 -7.20 4.60
CA GLU A 94 12.46 -7.13 4.95
C GLU A 94 13.30 -8.06 4.06
N SER A 95 12.75 -9.23 3.72
CA SER A 95 13.40 -10.17 2.80
C SER A 95 13.32 -9.75 1.33
N THR A 96 12.34 -8.90 0.98
CA THR A 96 12.10 -8.46 -0.41
C THR A 96 12.90 -7.20 -0.74
N TRP A 97 12.90 -6.23 0.18
CA TRP A 97 13.48 -4.91 -0.04
C TRP A 97 14.80 -4.70 0.70
N GLY A 98 15.00 -5.39 1.84
CA GLY A 98 16.19 -5.21 2.67
C GLY A 98 16.32 -3.78 3.23
N GLU A 99 17.54 -3.45 3.63
CA GLU A 99 17.93 -2.07 3.92
C GLU A 99 18.13 -1.32 2.60
N LEU A 100 17.51 -0.15 2.49
CA LEU A 100 17.60 0.71 1.30
C LEU A 100 18.72 1.75 1.47
N GLU A 101 19.02 2.46 0.37
CA GLU A 101 19.97 3.56 0.43
C GLU A 101 19.57 4.59 1.50
N GLY A 102 20.57 5.07 2.26
CA GLY A 102 20.33 5.99 3.37
C GLY A 102 20.00 5.32 4.71
N GLY A 103 20.02 3.98 4.79
CA GLY A 103 19.81 3.24 6.04
C GLY A 103 18.35 3.17 6.48
N VAL A 104 17.43 3.38 5.53
CA VAL A 104 15.98 3.28 5.75
C VAL A 104 15.47 1.87 5.43
N GLU A 105 14.34 1.50 6.04
CA GLU A 105 13.81 0.14 5.98
C GLU A 105 12.32 0.12 5.61
N ILE A 106 11.97 -0.85 4.76
CA ILE A 106 10.59 -1.25 4.50
C ILE A 106 10.42 -2.66 5.07
N GLY A 107 9.95 -2.72 6.31
CA GLY A 107 9.82 -3.96 7.07
C GLY A 107 8.49 -4.08 7.80
N THR A 108 8.48 -4.87 8.87
CA THR A 108 7.28 -5.06 9.70
C THR A 108 6.74 -3.73 10.24
N ASP A 109 7.62 -2.78 10.57
CA ASP A 109 7.22 -1.48 11.10
C ASP A 109 6.47 -0.61 10.07
N ALA A 110 6.86 -0.68 8.80
CA ALA A 110 6.14 -0.02 7.71
C ALA A 110 4.70 -0.54 7.56
N VAL A 111 4.48 -1.84 7.81
CA VAL A 111 3.13 -2.45 7.82
C VAL A 111 2.30 -1.92 9.00
N ARG A 112 2.91 -1.73 10.18
CA ARG A 112 2.25 -1.12 11.34
C ARG A 112 1.82 0.30 11.04
N LEU A 113 2.71 1.10 10.48
CA LEU A 113 2.43 2.47 10.09
C LEU A 113 1.32 2.56 9.04
N PHE A 114 1.37 1.74 7.99
CA PHE A 114 0.31 1.68 6.98
C PHE A 114 -1.06 1.32 7.59
N THR A 115 -1.09 0.31 8.46
CA THR A 115 -2.31 -0.14 9.15
C THR A 115 -2.86 0.92 10.09
N ALA A 116 -1.98 1.61 10.83
CA ALA A 116 -2.32 2.72 11.70
C ALA A 116 -2.98 3.87 10.91
N LEU A 117 -2.39 4.26 9.77
CA LEU A 117 -2.96 5.27 8.88
C LEU A 117 -4.31 4.81 8.28
N TRP A 118 -4.44 3.53 7.93
CA TRP A 118 -5.68 2.96 7.39
C TRP A 118 -6.86 2.99 8.38
N THR A 119 -6.55 2.80 9.66
CA THR A 119 -7.53 2.72 10.76
C THR A 119 -7.74 4.06 11.46
N GLY A 120 -6.83 5.01 11.28
CA GLY A 120 -6.81 6.28 12.01
C GLY A 120 -6.26 6.16 13.43
N ILE A 121 -5.76 4.98 13.83
CA ILE A 121 -5.19 4.75 15.16
C ILE A 121 -3.77 5.33 15.19
N PRO A 122 -3.40 6.18 16.17
CA PRO A 122 -2.05 6.71 16.28
C PRO A 122 -1.00 5.62 16.48
N TYR A 123 0.10 5.73 15.75
CA TYR A 123 1.25 4.83 15.87
C TYR A 123 2.55 5.64 15.81
N ASN A 124 3.53 5.23 16.61
CA ASN A 124 4.87 5.81 16.58
C ASN A 124 5.80 4.84 15.88
N MET A 125 6.22 5.21 14.68
CA MET A 125 7.14 4.43 13.83
C MET A 125 8.58 4.57 14.30
N GLU A 126 9.43 3.62 13.89
CA GLU A 126 10.88 3.75 14.04
C GLU A 126 11.45 4.81 13.08
N GLU A 127 12.53 5.49 13.46
CA GLU A 127 13.10 6.60 12.69
C GLU A 127 13.58 6.20 11.29
N THR A 128 13.99 4.95 11.13
CA THR A 128 14.45 4.37 9.86
C THR A 128 13.30 3.87 8.98
N THR A 129 12.07 3.83 9.51
CA THR A 129 10.93 3.30 8.77
C THR A 129 10.48 4.27 7.70
N VAL A 130 10.27 3.76 6.49
CA VAL A 130 9.70 4.55 5.38
C VAL A 130 8.55 3.80 4.73
N LEU A 131 7.63 4.54 4.12
CA LEU A 131 6.58 3.97 3.29
C LEU A 131 6.97 4.03 1.81
N PRO A 132 6.56 3.05 1.00
CA PRO A 132 6.56 3.20 -0.44
C PRO A 132 5.65 4.35 -0.89
N GLU A 133 5.98 5.00 -2.00
CA GLU A 133 5.10 6.00 -2.62
C GLU A 133 3.69 5.44 -2.89
N ALA A 134 3.62 4.20 -3.41
CA ALA A 134 2.36 3.52 -3.68
C ALA A 134 1.49 3.32 -2.41
N ALA A 135 2.11 3.14 -1.25
CA ALA A 135 1.39 3.04 0.00
C ALA A 135 0.73 4.38 0.37
N VAL A 136 1.43 5.51 0.16
CA VAL A 136 0.87 6.84 0.39
C VAL A 136 -0.26 7.15 -0.58
N GLU A 137 -0.09 6.80 -1.87
CA GLU A 137 -1.11 6.95 -2.90
C GLU A 137 -2.39 6.16 -2.58
N ILE A 138 -2.25 4.90 -2.14
CA ILE A 138 -3.39 4.08 -1.72
C ILE A 138 -4.08 4.70 -0.52
N LEU A 139 -3.35 5.13 0.50
CA LEU A 139 -3.95 5.77 1.69
C LEU A 139 -4.74 7.03 1.32
N GLU A 140 -4.22 7.85 0.41
CA GLU A 140 -4.90 9.06 -0.08
C GLU A 140 -6.14 8.71 -0.93
N THR A 141 -6.00 7.77 -1.87
CA THR A 141 -7.08 7.33 -2.77
C THR A 141 -8.28 6.78 -1.99
N TYR A 142 -8.02 6.00 -0.93
CA TYR A 142 -9.05 5.44 -0.05
C TYR A 142 -9.45 6.39 1.09
N ARG A 143 -9.02 7.66 1.04
CA ARG A 143 -9.32 8.72 2.02
C ARG A 143 -9.00 8.33 3.46
N LYS A 144 -7.94 7.54 3.65
CA LYS A 144 -7.40 7.19 4.96
C LYS A 144 -6.52 8.29 5.53
N ILE A 145 -5.95 9.11 4.64
CA ILE A 145 -5.23 10.33 4.96
C ILE A 145 -5.73 11.48 4.07
N ASP A 146 -5.53 12.71 4.51
CA ASP A 146 -5.77 13.90 3.69
C ASP A 146 -4.55 14.27 2.83
N ALA A 147 -4.73 15.23 1.93
CA ALA A 147 -3.69 15.69 1.01
C ALA A 147 -2.47 16.28 1.73
N GLN A 148 -2.67 16.94 2.88
CA GLN A 148 -1.56 17.52 3.64
C GLN A 148 -0.70 16.41 4.26
N LYS A 149 -1.32 15.40 4.86
CA LYS A 149 -0.64 14.26 5.43
C LYS A 149 0.03 13.40 4.36
N ALA A 150 -0.61 13.25 3.20
CA ALA A 150 -0.02 12.57 2.05
C ALA A 150 1.24 13.31 1.56
N ALA A 151 1.19 14.64 1.41
CA ALA A 151 2.35 15.45 1.04
C ALA A 151 3.50 15.32 2.06
N GLN A 152 3.20 15.31 3.36
CA GLN A 152 4.21 15.10 4.40
C GLN A 152 4.88 13.72 4.29
N LEU A 153 4.10 12.66 4.09
CA LEU A 153 4.62 11.30 3.98
C LEU A 153 5.47 11.10 2.71
N ARG A 154 5.14 11.81 1.62
CA ARG A 154 5.89 11.74 0.36
C ARG A 154 7.32 12.29 0.46
N ILE A 155 7.60 13.21 1.40
CA ILE A 155 8.96 13.76 1.60
C ILE A 155 9.97 12.66 1.92
N SER A 156 9.55 11.63 2.63
CA SER A 156 10.38 10.49 3.05
C SER A 156 9.98 9.17 2.37
N ALA A 157 9.05 9.21 1.41
CA ALA A 157 8.60 8.00 0.75
C ALA A 157 9.63 7.51 -0.27
N VAL A 158 9.69 6.19 -0.48
CA VAL A 158 10.61 5.59 -1.44
C VAL A 158 9.85 5.01 -2.63
N LYS A 159 10.35 5.27 -3.83
CA LYS A 159 9.84 4.65 -5.05
C LYS A 159 10.40 3.23 -5.19
N LEU A 160 9.51 2.24 -5.18
CA LEU A 160 9.89 0.85 -5.35
C LEU A 160 9.94 0.46 -6.84
N PRO A 161 10.97 -0.25 -7.31
CA PRO A 161 11.18 -0.59 -8.73
C PRO A 161 10.12 -1.51 -9.34
N ASN A 162 9.13 -1.97 -8.56
CA ASN A 162 8.11 -2.90 -9.05
C ASN A 162 6.68 -2.61 -8.53
N ALA A 163 6.46 -1.44 -7.92
CA ALA A 163 5.13 -1.05 -7.44
C ALA A 163 4.17 -0.63 -8.57
N ALA A 164 4.68 -0.46 -9.79
CA ALA A 164 3.89 -0.23 -11.00
C ALA A 164 4.42 -1.11 -12.14
N ALA A 165 3.89 -2.33 -12.27
CA ALA A 165 3.88 -3.00 -13.57
C ALA A 165 2.59 -2.63 -14.30
N GLY A 166 2.57 -1.37 -14.73
CA GLY A 166 1.85 -0.87 -15.87
C GLY A 166 2.82 0.10 -16.56
N GLU A 167 3.68 -0.49 -17.41
CA GLU A 167 4.57 0.14 -18.40
C GLU A 167 5.55 1.23 -17.93
N GLU A 168 6.86 0.93 -17.99
CA GLU A 168 7.87 1.97 -18.24
C GLU A 168 7.64 2.58 -19.64
N PRO A 169 7.95 3.88 -19.85
CA PRO A 169 9.33 4.22 -20.19
C PRO A 169 10.04 5.10 -19.15
N SER A 170 11.34 4.86 -19.14
CA SER A 170 12.44 5.59 -18.52
C SER A 170 12.41 7.13 -18.60
N GLU A 171 13.23 7.68 -17.70
CA GLU A 171 14.01 8.91 -17.78
C GLU A 171 13.54 10.18 -17.04
N THR A 172 14.42 10.54 -16.09
CA THR A 172 14.93 11.88 -15.78
C THR A 172 14.15 12.71 -14.77
N SER A 173 14.77 12.79 -13.60
CA SER A 173 14.69 13.86 -12.61
C SER A 173 14.58 15.24 -13.25
N GLU A 174 13.54 15.99 -12.89
CA GLU A 174 13.60 17.45 -12.87
C GLU A 174 12.53 18.02 -11.93
N ASP A 175 12.97 19.01 -11.15
CA ASP A 175 12.26 19.76 -10.11
C ASP A 175 10.83 20.16 -10.48
N HIS A 176 9.92 20.05 -9.52
CA HIS A 176 8.66 20.79 -9.54
C HIS A 176 8.57 21.74 -8.34
N ASP A 177 9.23 22.89 -8.50
CA ASP A 177 8.68 24.16 -8.04
C ASP A 177 7.34 24.40 -8.75
N THR A 178 6.28 24.70 -7.99
CA THR A 178 5.06 25.33 -8.51
C THR A 178 5.28 26.85 -8.65
N PRO A 179 4.58 27.60 -9.54
CA PRO A 179 3.51 27.22 -10.46
C PRO A 179 3.77 27.70 -11.91
N ASP A 180 3.54 26.85 -12.89
CA ASP A 180 3.34 27.31 -14.27
C ASP A 180 2.05 26.65 -14.77
N ARG A 181 0.98 27.43 -14.95
CA ARG A 181 -0.32 26.98 -15.47
C ARG A 181 -0.22 26.73 -16.98
N MET A 182 0.79 26.00 -17.38
CA MET A 182 1.14 25.74 -18.77
C MET A 182 0.60 24.36 -19.14
N VAL A 183 -0.38 24.33 -20.03
CA VAL A 183 -0.94 23.09 -20.56
C VAL A 183 0.14 22.39 -21.39
N ARG A 184 0.47 21.14 -21.06
CA ARG A 184 1.46 20.28 -21.74
C ARG A 184 0.81 18.95 -22.14
N GLY A 185 1.51 18.15 -22.94
CA GLY A 185 1.00 16.84 -23.38
C GLY A 185 0.74 15.83 -22.24
N LEU A 186 1.22 16.09 -21.02
CA LEU A 186 0.97 15.27 -19.82
C LEU A 186 -0.11 15.88 -18.91
N THR A 187 -0.69 17.03 -19.26
CA THR A 187 -1.74 17.66 -18.46
C THR A 187 -2.99 16.78 -18.46
N THR A 188 -3.58 16.57 -17.29
CA THR A 188 -4.81 15.80 -17.13
C THR A 188 -6.03 16.71 -17.07
N PHE A 189 -7.22 16.14 -17.31
CA PHE A 189 -8.47 16.87 -17.06
C PHE A 189 -8.67 17.26 -15.59
N GLY A 190 -8.01 16.55 -14.67
CA GLY A 190 -7.95 16.91 -13.26
C GLY A 190 -7.22 18.23 -13.01
N ASP A 191 -6.10 18.44 -13.71
CA ASP A 191 -5.31 19.67 -13.65
C ASP A 191 -6.08 20.84 -14.27
N LEU A 192 -6.66 20.64 -15.45
CA LEU A 192 -7.48 21.66 -16.13
C LEU A 192 -8.66 22.12 -15.27
N LYS A 193 -9.37 21.18 -14.63
CA LYS A 193 -10.44 21.51 -13.67
C LYS A 193 -9.90 22.23 -12.43
N GLY A 194 -8.71 21.86 -11.96
CA GLY A 194 -8.02 22.56 -10.88
C GLY A 194 -7.63 24.00 -11.26
N TRP A 195 -7.46 24.28 -12.55
CA TRP A 195 -7.10 25.59 -13.09
C TRP A 195 -8.30 26.43 -13.56
N GLY A 196 -9.53 25.93 -13.41
CA GLY A 196 -10.75 26.68 -13.71
C GLY A 196 -11.44 26.30 -15.03
N VAL A 197 -10.93 25.32 -15.78
CA VAL A 197 -11.60 24.82 -16.99
C VAL A 197 -12.79 23.95 -16.60
N THR A 198 -14.00 24.36 -17.01
CA THR A 198 -15.24 23.64 -16.72
C THR A 198 -15.60 22.66 -17.84
N GLU A 199 -16.40 21.65 -17.51
CA GLU A 199 -16.91 20.68 -18.51
C GLU A 199 -17.78 21.36 -19.58
N GLU A 200 -18.44 22.45 -19.23
CA GLU A 200 -19.31 23.23 -20.11
C GLU A 200 -18.49 23.95 -21.18
N MET A 201 -17.42 24.65 -20.78
CA MET A 201 -16.49 25.33 -21.70
C MET A 201 -15.82 24.35 -22.66
N TRP A 202 -15.40 23.19 -22.14
CA TRP A 202 -14.76 22.15 -22.94
C TRP A 202 -15.73 21.53 -23.96
N LEU A 203 -16.96 21.25 -23.53
CA LEU A 203 -17.99 20.68 -24.39
C LEU A 203 -18.42 21.67 -25.47
N GLU A 204 -18.47 22.97 -25.17
CA GLU A 204 -18.75 24.03 -26.13
C GLU A 204 -17.66 24.14 -27.21
N GLU A 205 -16.38 24.12 -26.79
CA GLU A 205 -15.25 24.28 -27.72
C GLU A 205 -15.04 23.05 -28.61
N PHE A 206 -15.03 21.85 -28.03
CA PHE A 206 -14.66 20.63 -28.76
C PHE A 206 -15.86 19.76 -29.16
N GLY A 207 -17.09 20.11 -28.75
CA GLY A 207 -18.30 19.34 -29.05
C GLY A 207 -18.32 17.93 -28.45
N LYS A 208 -17.39 17.63 -27.53
CA LYS A 208 -17.20 16.32 -26.90
C LYS A 208 -16.97 16.49 -25.39
N PRO A 209 -17.48 15.57 -24.56
CA PRO A 209 -17.28 15.67 -23.12
C PRO A 209 -15.81 15.50 -22.75
N MET A 210 -15.39 16.19 -21.69
CA MET A 210 -14.08 15.96 -21.06
C MET A 210 -13.93 14.49 -20.67
N GLY A 211 -12.70 14.00 -20.71
CA GLY A 211 -12.36 12.69 -20.16
C GLY A 211 -12.50 12.65 -18.62
N SER A 212 -12.23 11.48 -18.05
CA SER A 212 -12.14 11.33 -16.60
C SER A 212 -11.06 12.25 -16.02
N ARG A 213 -11.13 12.60 -14.73
CA ARG A 213 -10.12 13.48 -14.10
C ARG A 213 -8.69 12.93 -14.20
N ALA A 214 -8.53 11.61 -14.34
CA ALA A 214 -7.25 10.95 -14.51
C ALA A 214 -6.83 10.80 -15.99
N ALA A 215 -7.72 11.04 -16.94
CA ALA A 215 -7.38 10.96 -18.36
C ALA A 215 -6.51 12.17 -18.78
N GLY A 216 -5.45 11.86 -19.51
CA GLY A 216 -4.57 12.85 -20.13
C GLY A 216 -5.24 13.51 -21.33
N ILE A 217 -4.97 14.80 -21.56
CA ILE A 217 -5.48 15.49 -22.76
C ILE A 217 -4.89 14.91 -24.05
N LYS A 218 -3.73 14.24 -23.98
CA LYS A 218 -3.09 13.59 -25.12
C LYS A 218 -3.81 12.35 -25.57
N ASP A 219 -4.13 11.46 -24.65
CA ASP A 219 -4.84 10.23 -24.98
C ASP A 219 -6.24 10.57 -25.50
N TRP A 220 -6.88 11.60 -24.93
CA TRP A 220 -8.13 12.13 -25.44
C TRP A 220 -8.01 12.76 -26.84
N ALA A 221 -6.90 13.45 -27.14
CA ALA A 221 -6.62 13.96 -28.49
C ALA A 221 -6.55 12.82 -29.52
N ASP A 222 -5.81 11.76 -29.18
CA ASP A 222 -5.61 10.59 -30.03
C ASP A 222 -6.93 9.82 -30.25
N GLU A 223 -7.77 9.70 -29.22
CA GLU A 223 -9.10 9.07 -29.30
C GLU A 223 -10.12 9.89 -30.11
N THR A 224 -10.06 11.21 -30.01
CA THR A 224 -11.02 12.10 -30.67
C THR A 224 -10.60 12.49 -32.09
N GLY A 225 -9.35 12.22 -32.45
CA GLY A 225 -8.76 12.58 -33.74
C GLY A 225 -8.51 14.08 -33.89
N ILE A 226 -8.52 14.84 -32.79
CA ILE A 226 -8.27 16.28 -32.78
C ILE A 226 -6.76 16.51 -32.58
N PRO A 227 -6.10 17.38 -33.36
CA PRO A 227 -4.69 17.65 -33.20
C PRO A 227 -4.35 18.19 -31.81
N MET A 228 -3.36 17.59 -31.14
CA MET A 228 -2.85 18.03 -29.84
C MET A 228 -2.50 19.53 -29.80
N SER A 229 -2.01 20.10 -30.89
CA SER A 229 -1.70 21.53 -30.98
C SER A 229 -2.93 22.44 -30.84
N GLU A 230 -4.09 21.99 -31.34
CA GLU A 230 -5.36 22.71 -31.23
C GLU A 230 -5.89 22.60 -29.80
N ILE A 231 -5.88 21.39 -29.23
CA ILE A 231 -6.30 21.15 -27.84
C ILE A 231 -5.46 21.97 -26.86
N LYS A 232 -4.14 21.96 -27.01
CA LYS A 232 -3.23 22.70 -26.13
C LYS A 232 -3.51 24.21 -26.17
N SER A 233 -3.71 24.76 -27.37
CA SER A 233 -3.92 26.20 -27.55
C SER A 233 -5.27 26.63 -26.95
N ALA A 234 -6.35 25.91 -27.26
CA ALA A 234 -7.66 26.21 -26.72
C ALA A 234 -7.76 25.94 -25.20
N ALA A 235 -7.16 24.86 -24.71
CA ALA A 235 -7.12 24.59 -23.26
C ALA A 235 -6.32 25.66 -22.51
N GLN A 236 -5.21 26.16 -23.07
CA GLN A 236 -4.45 27.26 -22.48
C GLN A 236 -5.29 28.55 -22.45
N GLU A 237 -6.00 28.85 -23.54
CA GLU A 237 -6.89 30.00 -23.61
C GLU A 237 -8.04 29.92 -22.58
N MET A 238 -8.60 28.73 -22.35
CA MET A 238 -9.59 28.51 -21.29
C MET A 238 -9.02 28.67 -19.88
N VAL A 239 -7.78 28.22 -19.66
CA VAL A 239 -7.06 28.41 -18.39
C VAL A 239 -6.77 29.89 -18.13
N ASP A 240 -6.43 30.63 -19.19
CA ASP A 240 -6.15 32.07 -19.13
C ASP A 240 -7.44 32.91 -18.99
N SER A 241 -8.57 32.42 -19.52
CA SER A 241 -9.89 33.08 -19.46
C SER A 241 -10.72 32.71 -18.23
N GLY A 242 -10.38 31.62 -17.52
CA GLY A 242 -11.06 31.14 -16.31
C GLY A 242 -10.67 31.87 -15.01
N VAL A 243 -10.08 33.07 -15.13
CA VAL A 243 -9.66 33.96 -14.03
C VAL A 243 -10.53 35.21 -13.98
#